data_AF-I6TDH6-F1
#
_entry.id   AF-I6TDH6-F1
#
_cell.length_a   1.000
_cell.length_b   1.000
_cell.length_c   1.000
_cell.angle_alpha   90.00
_cell.angle_beta   90.00
_cell.angle_gamma   90.00
#
_symmetry.space_group_name_H-M   'P 1'
#
loop_
_entity.id
_entity.type
_entity.pdbx_description
1 polymer ?
#
loop_
_entity_poly.entity_id
_entity_poly.type
_entity_poly.pdbx_seq_one_letter_code
_entity_poly.pdbx_strand_id
1 'polypeptide(L)'
;KKLQETMLLMEYQLDTVLNEMVLNFDMRKYAKLQEAYKLANKSLIAMDQLHINYISSVHSTVNAVVRGYIEPTAEEQPKLLYEQLCDQLSADKLIPCLISLCKTFWTILASYYQVVMWHNNYKLYAQQEDTDGESPDLYIQQKLKKG
;
A
#
# COMPACT_ATOMS: atom_id res chain seq x y z
N LYS A 1 8.79 -15.76 26.20
CA LYS A 1 8.83 -16.56 24.96
C LYS A 1 7.46 -16.68 24.31
N LYS A 2 6.52 -17.51 24.79
CA LYS A 2 5.21 -17.69 24.14
C LYS A 2 4.41 -16.39 23.92
N LEU A 3 4.38 -15.48 24.89
CA LEU A 3 3.67 -14.19 24.74
C LEU A 3 4.31 -13.29 23.65
N GLN A 4 5.64 -13.23 23.59
CA GLN A 4 6.35 -12.44 22.58
C GLN A 4 6.15 -13.02 21.17
N GLU A 5 6.15 -14.35 21.05
CA GLU A 5 5.83 -15.04 19.80
C GLU A 5 4.39 -14.75 19.35
N THR A 6 3.43 -14.76 20.27
CA THR A 6 2.04 -14.39 19.97
C THR A 6 1.92 -12.94 19.52
N MET A 7 2.64 -12.00 20.16
CA MET A 7 2.64 -10.59 19.74
C MET A 7 3.22 -10.42 18.33
N LEU A 8 4.34 -11.09 18.02
CA LEU A 8 4.95 -11.01 16.70
C LEU A 8 4.05 -11.60 15.60
N LEU A 9 3.35 -12.71 15.91
CA LEU A 9 2.37 -13.28 14.99
C LEU A 9 1.20 -12.34 14.74
N MET A 10 0.70 -11.67 15.79
CA MET A 10 -0.36 -10.66 15.65
C MET A 10 0.09 -9.52 14.75
N GLU A 11 1.27 -8.96 14.97
CA GLU A 11 1.82 -7.87 14.16
C GLU A 11 1.94 -8.27 12.68
N TYR A 12 2.50 -9.46 12.42
CA TYR A 12 2.59 -10.00 11.07
C TYR A 12 1.22 -10.14 10.38
N GLN A 13 0.20 -10.58 11.12
CA GLN A 13 -1.16 -10.69 10.57
C GLN A 13 -1.77 -9.32 10.27
N LEU A 14 -1.57 -8.32 11.14
CA LEU A 14 -2.01 -6.95 10.88
C LEU A 14 -1.35 -6.40 9.62
N ASP A 15 -0.04 -6.57 9.46
CA ASP A 15 0.72 -6.09 8.30
C ASP A 15 0.30 -6.79 7.00
N THR A 16 -0.01 -8.09 7.08
CA THR A 16 -0.55 -8.85 5.94
C THR A 16 -1.86 -8.24 5.46
N VAL A 17 -2.80 -8.01 6.38
CA VAL A 17 -4.10 -7.41 6.04
C VAL A 17 -3.93 -5.96 5.58
N LEU A 18 -3.00 -5.20 6.16
CA LEU A 18 -2.68 -3.83 5.73
C LEU A 18 -2.20 -3.78 4.28
N ASN A 19 -1.38 -4.75 3.87
CA ASN A 19 -0.90 -4.85 2.49
C ASN A 19 -2.02 -5.15 1.49
N GLU A 20 -3.04 -5.94 1.86
CA GLU A 20 -4.20 -6.21 1.01
C GLU A 20 -5.01 -4.93 0.67
N MET A 21 -5.00 -3.95 1.57
CA MET A 21 -5.75 -2.69 1.42
C MET A 21 -5.22 -1.80 0.29
N VAL A 22 -4.04 -2.06 -0.25
CA VAL A 22 -3.44 -1.27 -1.33
C VAL A 22 -4.11 -1.54 -2.69
N LEU A 23 -4.64 -2.75 -2.88
CA LEU A 23 -5.30 -3.15 -4.13
C LEU A 23 -6.79 -3.42 -3.96
N ASN A 24 -7.21 -3.84 -2.76
CA ASN A 24 -8.56 -4.27 -2.46
C ASN A 24 -9.05 -3.63 -1.16
N PHE A 25 -9.14 -2.30 -1.14
CA PHE A 25 -9.65 -1.60 0.02
C PHE A 25 -11.06 -2.10 0.40
N ASP A 26 -11.20 -2.54 1.64
CA ASP A 26 -12.47 -2.90 2.26
C ASP A 26 -12.64 -2.05 3.52
N MET A 27 -13.65 -1.19 3.51
CA MET A 27 -13.92 -0.26 4.59
C MET A 27 -14.10 -0.93 5.96
N ARG A 28 -14.75 -2.11 6.01
CA ARG A 28 -15.03 -2.81 7.27
C ARG A 28 -13.79 -3.48 7.82
N LYS A 29 -12.98 -4.09 6.95
CA LYS A 29 -11.69 -4.66 7.33
C LYS A 29 -10.73 -3.56 7.78
N TYR A 30 -10.66 -2.47 7.02
CA TYR A 30 -9.79 -1.34 7.33
C TYR A 30 -10.14 -0.68 8.66
N ALA A 31 -11.42 -0.47 8.96
CA ALA A 31 -11.85 0.09 10.24
C ALA A 31 -11.38 -0.77 11.43
N LYS A 32 -11.62 -2.09 11.38
CA LYS A 32 -11.15 -3.04 12.42
C LYS A 32 -9.63 -3.08 12.52
N LEU A 33 -8.94 -2.98 11.39
CA LEU A 33 -7.48 -2.96 11.35
C LEU A 33 -6.93 -1.70 12.04
N GLN A 34 -7.50 -0.52 11.77
CA GLN A 34 -7.11 0.73 12.41
C GLN A 34 -7.41 0.72 13.92
N GLU A 35 -8.53 0.14 14.35
CA GLU A 35 -8.81 -0.08 15.77
C GLU A 35 -7.78 -1.01 16.43
N ALA A 36 -7.36 -2.09 15.76
CA ALA A 36 -6.34 -2.99 16.28
C ALA A 36 -4.98 -2.28 16.42
N TYR A 37 -4.56 -1.51 15.43
CA TYR A 37 -3.34 -0.69 15.52
C TYR A 37 -3.43 0.39 16.60
N LYS A 38 -4.62 0.97 16.82
CA LYS A 38 -4.88 1.92 17.92
C LYS A 38 -4.72 1.23 19.27
N LEU A 39 -5.31 0.06 19.47
CA LEU A 39 -5.18 -0.73 20.70
C LEU A 39 -3.72 -1.16 20.97
N ALA A 40 -2.95 -1.41 19.90
CA ALA A 40 -1.52 -1.72 19.99
C ALA A 40 -0.63 -0.49 20.17
N ASN A 41 -1.19 0.73 20.14
CA ASN A 41 -0.46 2.00 20.13
C ASN A 41 0.56 2.11 18.96
N LYS A 42 0.20 1.61 17.78
CA LYS A 42 1.05 1.51 16.58
C LYS A 42 0.51 2.24 15.34
N SER A 43 -0.47 3.11 15.48
CA SER A 43 -1.15 3.71 14.33
C SER A 43 -0.28 4.58 13.43
N LEU A 44 0.72 5.27 13.97
CA LEU A 44 1.67 6.03 13.15
C LEU A 44 2.53 5.10 12.29
N ILE A 45 3.04 4.02 12.90
CA ILE A 45 3.80 2.97 12.21
C ILE A 45 2.95 2.29 11.13
N ALA A 46 1.69 2.00 11.43
CA ALA A 46 0.75 1.44 10.45
C ALA A 46 0.58 2.36 9.24
N MET A 47 0.51 3.68 9.45
CA MET A 47 0.40 4.64 8.36
C MET A 47 1.69 4.83 7.57
N ASP A 48 2.86 4.67 8.21
CA ASP A 48 4.13 4.61 7.51
C ASP A 48 4.22 3.35 6.64
N GLN A 49 3.87 2.20 7.20
CA GLN A 49 3.86 0.93 6.47
C GLN A 49 2.86 0.95 5.32
N LEU A 50 1.68 1.56 5.50
CA LEU A 50 0.70 1.70 4.44
C LEU A 50 1.26 2.51 3.25
N HIS A 51 1.94 3.63 3.51
CA HIS A 51 2.60 4.40 2.45
C HIS A 51 3.71 3.61 1.75
N ILE A 52 4.53 2.90 2.53
CA ILE A 52 5.57 2.00 1.97
C ILE A 52 4.95 0.93 1.08
N ASN A 53 3.82 0.35 1.51
CA ASN A 53 3.09 -0.66 0.72
C ASN A 53 2.57 -0.06 -0.58
N TYR A 54 1.97 1.14 -0.57
CA TYR A 54 1.55 1.83 -1.80
C TYR A 54 2.70 2.05 -2.78
N ILE A 55 3.84 2.59 -2.31
CA ILE A 55 5.04 2.79 -3.15
C ILE A 55 5.53 1.46 -3.73
N SER A 56 5.64 0.43 -2.88
CA SER A 56 6.13 -0.89 -3.27
C SER A 56 5.19 -1.59 -4.25
N SER A 57 3.87 -1.46 -4.08
CA SER A 57 2.86 -2.00 -4.99
C SER A 57 2.89 -1.30 -6.34
N VAL A 58 3.10 0.01 -6.40
CA VAL A 58 3.29 0.71 -7.68
C VAL A 58 4.49 0.13 -8.41
N HIS A 59 5.67 0.07 -7.77
CA HIS A 59 6.88 -0.46 -8.40
C HIS A 59 6.74 -1.93 -8.83
N SER A 60 6.24 -2.78 -7.95
CA SER A 60 6.12 -4.22 -8.23
C SER A 60 5.09 -4.50 -9.33
N THR A 61 3.94 -3.84 -9.32
CA THR A 61 2.88 -4.14 -10.28
C THR A 61 3.20 -3.57 -11.66
N VAL A 62 3.78 -2.37 -11.73
CA VAL A 62 4.25 -1.80 -13.01
C VAL A 62 5.32 -2.69 -13.65
N ASN A 63 6.30 -3.16 -12.86
CA ASN A 63 7.31 -4.11 -13.35
C ASN A 63 6.69 -5.44 -13.80
N ALA A 64 5.73 -5.97 -13.04
CA ALA A 64 5.05 -7.22 -13.38
C ALA A 64 4.26 -7.10 -14.68
N VAL A 65 3.55 -5.98 -14.89
CA VAL A 65 2.82 -5.71 -16.14
C VAL A 65 3.77 -5.69 -17.31
N VAL A 66 4.84 -4.89 -17.28
CA VAL A 66 5.78 -4.80 -18.42
C VAL A 66 6.44 -6.16 -18.70
N ARG A 67 6.84 -6.90 -17.67
CA ARG A 67 7.36 -8.27 -17.83
C ARG A 67 6.38 -9.22 -18.52
N GLY A 68 5.07 -9.06 -18.30
CA GLY A 68 4.04 -9.85 -18.97
C GLY A 68 3.90 -9.57 -20.48
N TYR A 69 4.45 -8.46 -20.97
CA TYR A 69 4.47 -8.12 -22.39
C TYR A 69 5.81 -8.41 -23.08
N ILE A 70 6.87 -8.67 -22.32
CA ILE A 70 8.17 -9.07 -22.87
C ILE A 70 8.17 -10.60 -23.05
N GLU A 71 8.79 -11.07 -24.13
CA GLU A 71 8.94 -12.51 -24.35
C GLU A 71 9.82 -13.13 -23.24
N PRO A 72 9.42 -14.27 -22.64
CA PRO A 72 10.27 -14.95 -21.68
C PRO A 72 11.53 -15.43 -22.38
N THR A 73 12.68 -14.85 -22.04
CA THR A 73 13.97 -15.40 -22.48
C THR A 73 14.26 -16.69 -21.72
N ALA A 74 14.89 -17.66 -22.38
CA ALA A 74 15.20 -18.97 -21.81
C ALA A 74 16.18 -18.92 -20.60
N GLU A 75 16.78 -17.77 -20.34
CA GLU A 75 17.67 -17.52 -19.21
C GLU A 75 16.93 -16.76 -18.11
N GLU A 76 17.19 -17.12 -16.84
CA GLU A 76 16.76 -16.35 -15.68
C GLU A 76 17.31 -14.92 -15.80
N GLN A 77 16.50 -14.02 -16.33
CA GLN A 77 16.89 -12.63 -16.47
C GLN A 77 17.18 -12.07 -15.07
N PRO A 78 18.32 -11.38 -14.87
CA PRO A 78 18.57 -10.67 -13.63
C PRO A 78 17.41 -9.70 -13.32
N LYS A 79 17.33 -9.18 -12.09
CA LYS A 79 16.36 -8.14 -11.73
C LYS A 79 16.64 -6.87 -12.55
N LEU A 80 16.11 -6.83 -13.78
CA LEU A 80 16.18 -5.69 -14.68
C LEU A 80 15.46 -4.49 -14.06
N LEU A 81 16.05 -3.32 -14.27
CA LEU A 81 15.44 -2.03 -13.98
C LEU A 81 14.25 -1.79 -14.91
N TYR A 82 13.36 -0.88 -14.52
CA TYR A 82 12.14 -0.60 -15.29
C TYR A 82 12.46 -0.10 -16.70
N GLU A 83 13.47 0.76 -16.84
CA GLU A 83 13.94 1.29 -18.12
C GLU A 83 14.41 0.16 -19.04
N GLN A 84 15.15 -0.80 -18.50
CA GLN A 84 15.64 -1.97 -19.25
C GLN A 84 14.51 -2.90 -19.67
N LEU A 85 13.42 -2.97 -18.90
CA LEU A 85 12.21 -3.70 -19.29
C LEU A 85 11.51 -2.98 -20.45
N CYS A 86 11.39 -1.66 -20.39
CA CYS A 86 10.79 -0.87 -21.46
C CYS A 86 11.55 -1.02 -22.79
N ASP A 87 12.87 -1.10 -22.77
CA ASP A 87 13.70 -1.28 -23.98
C ASP A 87 13.46 -2.63 -24.67
N GLN A 88 12.98 -3.64 -23.96
CA GLN A 88 12.68 -4.97 -24.51
C GLN A 88 11.25 -5.07 -25.07
N LEU A 89 10.43 -4.03 -24.91
CA LEU A 89 9.05 -4.04 -25.35
C LEU A 89 8.97 -3.79 -26.86
N SER A 90 8.34 -4.72 -27.58
CA SER A 90 8.11 -4.56 -29.02
C SER A 90 7.03 -3.50 -29.31
N ALA A 91 7.19 -2.79 -30.43
CA ALA A 91 6.31 -1.66 -30.77
C ALA A 91 4.82 -2.03 -30.91
N ASP A 92 4.53 -3.26 -31.35
CA ASP A 92 3.18 -3.81 -31.46
C ASP A 92 2.52 -4.08 -30.10
N LYS A 93 3.32 -4.28 -29.04
CA LYS A 93 2.84 -4.52 -27.67
C LYS A 93 2.77 -3.25 -26.82
N LEU A 94 3.27 -2.11 -27.32
CA LEU A 94 3.31 -0.85 -26.57
C LEU A 94 1.92 -0.37 -26.12
N ILE A 95 0.96 -0.28 -27.05
CA ILE A 95 -0.40 0.20 -26.73
C ILE A 95 -1.12 -0.74 -25.76
N PRO A 96 -1.16 -2.07 -25.97
CA PRO A 96 -1.72 -3.01 -24.99
C PRO A 96 -1.06 -2.92 -23.60
N CYS A 97 0.27 -2.79 -23.55
CA CYS A 97 1.02 -2.66 -22.30
C CYS A 97 0.64 -1.39 -21.54
N LEU A 98 0.61 -0.24 -22.22
CA LEU A 98 0.18 1.04 -21.64
C LEU A 98 -1.24 0.98 -21.08
N ILE A 99 -2.18 0.36 -21.79
CA ILE A 99 -3.55 0.18 -21.30
C ILE A 99 -3.57 -0.61 -19.99
N SER A 100 -2.80 -1.70 -19.93
CA SER A 100 -2.70 -2.53 -18.72
C SER A 100 -2.03 -1.80 -17.56
N LEU A 101 -0.99 -0.99 -17.83
CA LEU A 101 -0.36 -0.12 -16.84
C LEU A 101 -1.36 0.89 -16.28
N CYS A 102 -2.10 1.60 -17.15
CA CYS A 102 -3.10 2.57 -16.72
C CYS A 102 -4.19 1.94 -15.84
N LYS A 103 -4.71 0.77 -16.24
CA LYS A 103 -5.72 0.04 -15.44
C LYS A 103 -5.18 -0.35 -14.06
N THR A 104 -3.97 -0.87 -14.03
CA THR A 104 -3.30 -1.31 -12.79
C THR A 104 -3.06 -0.14 -11.85
N PHE A 105 -2.51 0.95 -12.39
CA PHE A 105 -2.23 2.16 -11.63
C PHE A 105 -3.51 2.80 -11.11
N TRP A 106 -4.57 2.81 -11.92
CA TRP A 106 -5.89 3.28 -11.50
C TRP A 106 -6.45 2.49 -10.31
N THR A 107 -6.30 1.17 -10.29
CA THR A 107 -6.72 0.33 -9.14
C THR A 107 -6.04 0.77 -7.85
N ILE A 108 -4.71 0.98 -7.89
CA ILE A 108 -3.95 1.45 -6.73
C ILE A 108 -4.41 2.84 -6.29
N LEU A 109 -4.56 3.78 -7.25
CA LEU A 109 -5.03 5.14 -6.97
C LEU A 109 -6.44 5.17 -6.38
N ALA A 110 -7.36 4.35 -6.90
CA ALA A 110 -8.72 4.24 -6.39
C ALA A 110 -8.71 3.74 -4.94
N SER A 111 -7.89 2.73 -4.64
CA SER A 111 -7.70 2.21 -3.28
C SER A 111 -7.13 3.28 -2.33
N TYR A 112 -6.12 4.02 -2.79
CA TYR A 112 -5.52 5.12 -2.03
C TYR A 112 -6.54 6.21 -1.72
N TYR A 113 -7.31 6.63 -2.72
CA TYR A 113 -8.37 7.63 -2.55
C TYR A 113 -9.43 7.19 -1.54
N GLN A 114 -9.81 5.91 -1.54
CA GLN A 114 -10.74 5.36 -0.56
C GLN A 114 -10.17 5.40 0.87
N VAL A 115 -8.88 5.12 1.07
CA VAL A 115 -8.20 5.28 2.36
C VAL A 115 -8.21 6.75 2.81
N VAL A 116 -7.87 7.68 1.92
CA VAL A 116 -7.91 9.13 2.22
C VAL A 116 -9.32 9.54 2.64
N MET A 117 -10.33 9.08 1.89
CA MET A 117 -11.72 9.40 2.20
C MET A 117 -12.18 8.81 3.51
N TRP A 118 -11.74 7.61 3.85
CA TRP A 118 -12.00 7.01 5.15
C TRP A 118 -11.44 7.90 6.27
N HIS A 119 -10.16 8.27 6.22
CA HIS A 119 -9.55 9.12 7.27
C HIS A 119 -10.14 10.52 7.36
N ASN A 120 -10.63 11.08 6.24
CA ASN A 120 -11.32 12.37 6.25
C ASN A 120 -12.70 12.31 6.94
N ASN A 121 -13.39 11.17 6.81
CA ASN A 121 -14.73 10.98 7.35
C ASN A 121 -14.72 10.37 8.77
N TYR A 122 -13.66 9.64 9.13
CA TYR A 122 -13.51 8.94 10.41
C TYR A 122 -12.32 9.50 11.17
N LYS A 123 -12.58 10.40 12.13
CA LYS A 123 -11.57 10.89 13.07
C LYS A 123 -11.44 9.92 14.24
N LEU A 124 -10.50 8.98 14.15
CA LEU A 124 -10.36 7.90 15.13
C LEU A 124 -9.87 8.41 16.51
N TYR A 125 -9.28 9.61 16.57
CA TYR A 125 -8.67 10.18 17.77
C TYR A 125 -9.32 11.50 18.24
N ALA A 126 -10.45 11.90 17.67
CA ALA A 126 -11.13 13.18 17.96
C ALA A 126 -11.58 13.39 19.43
N GLN A 127 -11.51 12.38 20.30
CA GLN A 127 -11.90 12.48 21.71
C GLN A 127 -10.70 12.59 22.68
N GLN A 128 -9.46 12.64 22.18
CA GLN A 128 -8.23 12.72 23.01
C GLN A 128 -7.66 14.15 23.07
N GLU A 129 -8.48 15.15 23.38
CA GLU A 129 -8.10 16.57 23.38
C GLU A 129 -7.18 17.00 24.55
N ASP A 130 -6.93 16.14 25.54
CA ASP A 130 -6.23 16.51 26.80
C ASP A 130 -4.74 16.14 26.89
N THR A 131 -4.10 15.70 25.79
CA THR A 131 -2.65 15.45 25.79
C THR A 131 -1.91 16.48 24.95
N ASP A 132 -0.90 17.11 25.56
CA ASP A 132 -0.01 18.19 25.06
C ASP A 132 0.85 17.81 23.82
N GLY A 133 0.47 16.78 23.07
CA GLY A 133 1.15 16.25 21.88
C GLY A 133 0.33 16.42 20.61
N GLU A 134 1.00 16.46 19.45
CA GLU A 134 0.32 16.42 18.14
C GLU A 134 -0.61 15.21 18.06
N SER A 135 -1.89 15.46 17.78
CA SER A 135 -2.88 14.41 17.59
C SER A 135 -2.43 13.44 16.49
N PRO A 136 -2.53 12.11 16.69
CA PRO A 136 -2.28 11.14 15.64
C PRO A 136 -3.05 11.43 14.35
N ASP A 137 -4.28 11.95 14.45
CA ASP A 137 -5.08 12.34 13.28
C ASP A 137 -4.37 13.42 12.43
N LEU A 138 -3.63 14.36 13.05
CA LEU A 138 -2.87 15.38 12.31
C LEU A 138 -1.71 14.76 11.53
N TYR A 139 -0.95 13.86 12.15
CA TYR A 139 0.15 13.15 11.47
C TYR A 139 -0.38 12.37 10.26
N ILE A 140 -1.47 11.62 10.46
CA ILE A 140 -2.10 10.80 9.43
C ILE A 140 -2.54 11.66 8.25
N GLN A 141 -3.21 12.78 8.54
CA GLN A 141 -3.66 13.74 7.53
C GLN A 141 -2.49 14.39 6.77
N GLN A 142 -1.42 14.77 7.47
CA GLN A 142 -0.22 15.30 6.81
C GLN A 142 0.45 14.25 5.92
N LYS A 143 0.52 12.99 6.37
CA LYS A 143 1.12 11.90 5.61
C LYS A 143 0.33 11.62 4.33
N LEU A 144 -0.99 11.56 4.42
CA LEU A 144 -1.90 11.37 3.28
C LEU A 144 -1.91 12.54 2.30
N LYS A 145 -1.50 13.75 2.71
CA LYS A 145 -1.32 14.89 1.80
C LYS A 145 0.02 14.87 1.05
N LYS A 146 0.99 14.10 1.53
CA LYS A 146 2.34 14.01 0.95
C LYS A 146 2.52 12.82 0.00
N GLY A 147 1.60 11.86 0.01
CA GLY A 147 1.56 10.72 -0.92
C GLY A 147 0.84 11.07 -2.21
#